data_AF-A0A6G8CCQ4-F1
#
_entry.id   AF-A0A6G8CCQ4-F1
#
_cell.length_a   1.000
_cell.length_b   1.000
_cell.length_c   1.000
_cell.angle_alpha   90.00
_cell.angle_beta   90.00
_cell.angle_gamma   90.00
#
_symmetry.space_group_name_H-M   'P 1'
#
loop_
_entity.id
_entity.type
_entity.pdbx_description
1 polymer ?
#
loop_
_entity_poly.entity_id
_entity_poly.type
_entity_poly.pdbx_seq_one_letter_code
_entity_poly.pdbx_strand_id
1 'polypeptide(L)'
;MYFDIKAFLDAQTQELTQRNPAVEKRVELRGGQIETTRVPEVDWSKELQIFYQADINKPALRGAYAVDSVAEGDTLRRTYCRKTGIDNAVERITVLSVVATPAVAQEITATLTQDNPLFFSQKRVVMHTTDGRLSDYQVKGVQKLVLFDTLRYSAAGRVLN
;
A
#
# COMPACT_ATOMS: atom_id res chain seq x y z
N MET A 1 -13.33 13.75 -4.96
CA MET A 1 -12.05 13.37 -5.58
C MET A 1 -11.32 12.45 -4.64
N TYR A 2 -10.74 11.35 -5.13
CA TYR A 2 -9.96 10.43 -4.30
C TYR A 2 -8.51 10.91 -4.20
N PHE A 3 -7.77 10.41 -3.21
CA PHE A 3 -6.34 10.68 -3.10
C PHE A 3 -5.61 10.06 -4.30
N ASP A 4 -4.66 10.80 -4.89
CA ASP A 4 -3.90 10.34 -6.06
C ASP A 4 -2.70 9.48 -5.62
N ILE A 5 -2.98 8.22 -5.32
CA ILE A 5 -1.94 7.24 -4.96
C ILE A 5 -0.91 7.11 -6.07
N LYS A 6 -1.33 7.14 -7.33
CA LYS A 6 -0.42 6.97 -8.45
C LYS A 6 0.58 8.12 -8.52
N ALA A 7 0.11 9.36 -8.51
CA ALA A 7 1.00 10.53 -8.55
C ALA A 7 1.93 10.57 -7.32
N PHE A 8 1.43 10.21 -6.15
CA PHE A 8 2.25 10.09 -4.94
C PHE A 8 3.36 9.03 -5.11
N LEU A 9 3.02 7.83 -5.56
CA LEU A 9 4.00 6.75 -5.78
C LEU A 9 5.01 7.10 -6.88
N ASP A 10 4.59 7.73 -7.97
CA ASP A 10 5.49 8.16 -9.04
C ASP A 10 6.56 9.12 -8.49
N ALA A 11 6.15 10.07 -7.64
CA ALA A 11 7.06 11.02 -6.99
C ALA A 11 8.04 10.33 -6.03
N GLN A 12 7.56 9.36 -5.23
CA GLN A 12 8.44 8.57 -4.35
C GLN A 12 9.43 7.73 -5.17
N THR A 13 8.97 7.02 -6.20
CA THR A 13 9.84 6.22 -7.06
C THR A 13 10.92 7.07 -7.72
N GLN A 14 10.57 8.26 -8.22
CA GLN A 14 11.54 9.19 -8.81
C GLN A 14 12.58 9.65 -7.78
N GLU A 15 12.16 10.10 -6.60
CA GLU A 15 13.05 10.59 -5.54
C GLU A 15 14.01 9.49 -5.04
N LEU A 16 13.48 8.30 -4.80
CA LEU A 16 14.25 7.15 -4.31
C LEU A 16 15.23 6.63 -5.37
N THR A 17 14.84 6.65 -6.64
CA THR A 17 15.74 6.27 -7.73
C THR A 17 16.91 7.25 -7.85
N GLN A 18 16.67 8.55 -7.63
CA GLN A 18 17.73 9.58 -7.65
C GLN A 18 18.68 9.47 -6.45
N ARG A 19 18.14 9.20 -5.26
CA ARG A 19 18.94 9.04 -4.03
C ARG A 19 19.65 7.69 -3.94
N ASN A 20 19.10 6.68 -4.60
CA ASN A 20 19.56 5.28 -4.56
C ASN A 20 19.87 4.77 -3.13
N PRO A 21 18.94 4.91 -2.16
CA PRO A 21 19.19 4.43 -0.81
C PRO A 21 19.14 2.90 -0.77
N ALA A 22 19.96 2.32 0.11
CA ALA A 22 19.85 0.90 0.43
C ALA A 22 18.54 0.63 1.20
N VAL A 23 18.05 -0.61 1.13
CA VAL A 23 16.88 -1.06 1.88
C VAL A 23 17.22 -2.25 2.73
N GLU A 24 16.76 -2.25 3.98
CA GLU A 24 16.70 -3.46 4.80
C GLU A 24 15.36 -4.14 4.57
N LYS A 25 15.37 -5.32 3.93
CA LYS A 25 14.18 -6.11 3.63
C LYS A 25 14.00 -7.21 4.66
N ARG A 26 12.76 -7.45 5.04
CA ARG A 26 12.34 -8.55 5.90
C ARG A 26 11.22 -9.33 5.21
N VAL A 27 11.43 -10.62 4.99
CA VAL A 27 10.43 -11.52 4.41
C VAL A 27 10.11 -12.63 5.40
N GLU A 28 8.83 -12.93 5.55
CA GLU A 28 8.33 -14.01 6.37
C GLU A 28 7.38 -14.85 5.52
N LEU A 29 7.69 -16.14 5.40
CA LEU A 29 6.88 -17.15 4.74
C LEU A 29 6.36 -18.17 5.75
N ARG A 30 5.43 -19.03 5.30
CA ARG A 30 4.81 -20.07 6.11
C ARG A 30 5.87 -20.86 6.90
N GLY A 31 5.78 -20.82 8.23
CA GLY A 31 6.72 -21.48 9.15
C GLY A 31 7.43 -20.53 10.12
N GLY A 32 7.25 -19.21 9.97
CA GLY A 32 7.76 -18.19 10.91
C GLY A 32 9.26 -17.89 10.75
N GLN A 33 9.90 -18.43 9.70
CA GLN A 33 11.26 -18.04 9.36
C GLN A 33 11.25 -16.63 8.77
N ILE A 34 12.00 -15.75 9.42
CA ILE A 34 12.18 -14.37 9.00
C ILE A 34 13.55 -14.27 8.33
N GLU A 35 13.55 -13.98 7.05
CA GLU A 35 14.77 -13.66 6.30
C GLU A 35 14.94 -12.14 6.28
N THR A 36 16.11 -11.67 6.73
CA THR A 36 16.48 -10.25 6.65
C THR A 36 17.63 -10.10 5.68
N THR A 37 17.51 -9.20 4.72
CA THR A 37 18.54 -8.96 3.70
C THR A 37 18.65 -7.48 3.42
N ARG A 38 19.89 -6.99 3.38
CA ARG A 38 20.17 -5.63 2.93
C ARG A 38 20.34 -5.62 1.42
N VAL A 39 19.57 -4.80 0.73
CA VAL A 39 19.63 -4.63 -0.72
C VAL A 39 20.24 -3.25 -1.01
N PRO A 40 21.46 -3.16 -1.56
CA PRO A 40 22.14 -1.90 -1.79
C PRO A 40 21.58 -1.13 -3.00
N GLU A 41 21.16 -1.84 -4.05
CA GLU A 41 20.60 -1.26 -5.27
C GLU A 41 19.17 -1.79 -5.46
N VAL A 42 18.19 -0.89 -5.41
CA VAL A 42 16.76 -1.24 -5.44
C VAL A 42 16.12 -0.67 -6.70
N ASP A 43 15.46 -1.53 -7.47
CA ASP A 43 14.55 -1.11 -8.54
C ASP A 43 13.22 -0.67 -7.90
N TRP A 44 13.11 0.61 -7.58
CA TRP A 44 11.96 1.20 -6.89
C TRP A 44 10.64 1.07 -7.66
N SER A 45 10.70 0.96 -8.99
CA SER A 45 9.50 0.75 -9.82
C SER A 45 8.92 -0.64 -9.57
N LYS A 46 9.77 -1.66 -9.46
CA LYS A 46 9.36 -3.02 -9.10
C LYS A 46 9.00 -3.15 -7.63
N GLU A 47 9.79 -2.56 -6.74
CA GLU A 47 9.58 -2.67 -5.30
C GLU A 47 8.23 -2.10 -4.87
N LEU A 48 7.82 -0.96 -5.43
CA LEU A 48 6.55 -0.32 -5.09
C LEU A 48 5.37 -0.76 -5.97
N GLN A 49 5.57 -1.67 -6.93
CA GLN A 49 4.56 -2.05 -7.93
C GLN A 49 3.23 -2.49 -7.30
N ILE A 50 3.27 -3.18 -6.17
CA ILE A 50 2.07 -3.66 -5.49
C ILE A 50 1.17 -2.52 -4.98
N PHE A 51 1.75 -1.38 -4.60
CA PHE A 51 1.01 -0.23 -4.08
C PHE A 51 0.20 0.46 -5.18
N TYR A 52 0.64 0.40 -6.43
CA TYR A 52 -0.13 0.90 -7.58
C TYR A 52 -1.44 0.15 -7.80
N GLN A 53 -1.58 -1.08 -7.27
CA GLN A 53 -2.86 -1.80 -7.33
C GLN A 53 -3.96 -1.13 -6.49
N ALA A 54 -3.58 -0.28 -5.53
CA ALA A 54 -4.52 0.51 -4.73
C ALA A 54 -5.04 1.75 -5.47
N ASP A 55 -4.61 2.02 -6.71
CA ASP A 55 -5.13 3.17 -7.47
C ASP A 55 -6.61 2.99 -7.84
N ILE A 56 -7.45 3.81 -7.22
CA ILE A 56 -8.90 3.88 -7.44
C ILE A 56 -9.32 5.07 -8.32
N ASN A 57 -8.40 5.87 -8.86
CA ASN A 57 -8.73 7.03 -9.72
C ASN A 57 -9.07 6.65 -11.17
N LYS A 58 -9.38 5.38 -11.44
CA LYS A 58 -9.75 4.90 -12.78
C LYS A 58 -11.12 5.46 -13.20
N PRO A 59 -11.33 5.84 -14.48
CA PRO A 59 -12.60 6.39 -14.95
C PRO A 59 -13.84 5.52 -14.65
N ALA A 60 -13.67 4.19 -14.65
CA ALA A 60 -14.70 3.21 -14.32
C ALA A 60 -15.07 3.14 -12.83
N LEU A 61 -14.24 3.70 -11.93
CA LEU A 61 -14.44 3.69 -10.49
C LEU A 61 -14.98 5.02 -9.94
N ARG A 62 -15.35 5.95 -10.83
CA ARG A 62 -15.95 7.23 -10.42
C ARG A 62 -17.22 6.98 -9.59
N GLY A 63 -17.20 7.42 -8.34
CA GLY A 63 -18.34 7.25 -7.42
C GLY A 63 -18.47 5.85 -6.81
N ALA A 64 -17.55 4.93 -7.10
CA ALA A 64 -17.57 3.54 -6.63
C ALA A 64 -17.19 3.39 -5.15
N TYR A 65 -16.56 4.42 -4.56
CA TYR A 65 -16.13 4.44 -3.16
C TYR A 65 -16.91 5.49 -2.37
N ALA A 66 -17.37 5.10 -1.19
CA ALA A 66 -17.80 6.02 -0.14
C ALA A 66 -16.55 6.66 0.49
N VAL A 67 -16.65 7.95 0.81
CA VAL A 67 -15.55 8.73 1.38
C VAL A 67 -15.95 9.20 2.77
N ASP A 68 -15.11 8.90 3.74
CA ASP A 68 -15.19 9.41 5.10
C ASP A 68 -13.94 10.25 5.40
N SER A 69 -14.06 11.25 6.26
CA SER A 69 -12.95 12.13 6.61
C SER A 69 -13.07 12.61 8.05
N VAL A 70 -12.01 12.37 8.82
CA VAL A 70 -11.90 12.77 10.23
C VAL A 70 -10.66 13.65 10.36
N ALA A 71 -10.85 14.87 10.87
CA ALA A 71 -9.75 15.78 11.20
C ALA A 71 -9.54 15.79 12.71
N GLU A 72 -8.28 15.67 13.14
CA GLU A 72 -7.88 15.72 14.54
C GLU A 72 -6.58 16.53 14.64
N GLY A 73 -6.68 17.74 15.21
CA GLY A 73 -5.56 18.68 15.26
C GLY A 73 -5.07 19.07 13.86
N ASP A 74 -3.79 18.85 13.61
CA ASP A 74 -3.13 19.07 12.32
C ASP A 74 -3.16 17.83 11.42
N THR A 75 -3.90 16.78 11.79
CA THR A 75 -4.01 15.56 10.99
C THR A 75 -5.37 15.42 10.32
N LEU A 76 -5.38 14.87 9.11
CA LEU A 76 -6.57 14.51 8.35
C LEU A 76 -6.47 13.04 7.95
N ARG A 77 -7.42 12.24 8.43
CA ARG A 77 -7.63 10.86 8.00
C ARG A 77 -8.74 10.83 6.95
N ARG A 78 -8.43 10.36 5.74
CA ARG A 78 -9.43 10.07 4.71
C ARG A 78 -9.54 8.58 4.49
N THR A 79 -10.76 8.05 4.51
CA THR A 79 -11.03 6.63 4.25
C THR A 79 -11.95 6.47 3.05
N TYR A 80 -11.56 5.61 2.12
CA TYR A 80 -12.30 5.26 0.91
C TYR A 80 -12.74 3.81 1.05
N CYS A 81 -14.05 3.55 1.11
CA CYS A 81 -14.61 2.20 1.22
C CYS A 81 -15.39 1.84 -0.05
N ARG A 82 -15.08 0.70 -0.65
CA ARG A 82 -15.79 0.21 -1.84
C ARG A 82 -17.27 0.00 -1.51
N LYS A 83 -18.15 0.54 -2.36
CA LYS A 83 -19.60 0.33 -2.22
C LYS A 83 -19.99 -1.09 -2.65
N THR A 84 -21.09 -1.58 -2.10
CA THR A 84 -21.67 -2.88 -2.48
C THR A 84 -21.97 -2.95 -3.97
N GLY A 85 -21.74 -4.09 -4.60
CA GLY A 85 -22.00 -4.32 -6.03
C GLY A 85 -20.90 -3.80 -6.97
N ILE A 86 -19.86 -3.14 -6.45
CA ILE A 86 -18.70 -2.72 -7.25
C ILE A 86 -17.70 -3.87 -7.36
N ASP A 87 -17.46 -4.32 -8.60
CA ASP A 87 -16.41 -5.28 -8.91
C ASP A 87 -15.04 -4.58 -9.04
N ASN A 88 -14.20 -4.64 -7.99
CA ASN A 88 -12.90 -3.97 -8.04
C ASN A 88 -11.75 -4.46 -7.13
N ALA A 89 -11.72 -5.56 -6.40
CA ALA A 89 -10.57 -5.89 -5.52
C ALA A 89 -10.18 -4.88 -4.40
N VAL A 90 -9.86 -3.60 -4.65
CA VAL A 90 -9.57 -2.60 -3.61
C VAL A 90 -10.81 -2.43 -2.74
N GLU A 91 -10.71 -2.87 -1.51
CA GLU A 91 -11.82 -2.88 -0.55
C GLU A 91 -11.85 -1.58 0.24
N ARG A 92 -10.68 -1.16 0.71
CA ARG A 92 -10.51 0.02 1.55
C ARG A 92 -9.15 0.65 1.32
N ILE A 93 -9.12 1.98 1.32
CA ILE A 93 -7.91 2.78 1.43
C ILE A 93 -8.08 3.74 2.62
N THR A 94 -7.06 3.91 3.43
CA THR A 94 -6.96 4.96 4.43
C THR A 94 -5.68 5.75 4.20
N VAL A 95 -5.81 7.07 4.13
CA VAL A 95 -4.69 8.00 4.02
C VAL A 95 -4.71 8.89 5.26
N LEU A 96 -3.62 8.88 6.02
CA LEU A 96 -3.37 9.86 7.08
C LEU A 96 -2.43 10.92 6.52
N SER A 97 -2.75 12.19 6.73
CA SER A 97 -1.93 13.32 6.26
C SER A 97 -1.85 14.41 7.30
N VAL A 98 -0.76 15.16 7.30
CA VAL A 98 -0.67 16.46 7.98
C VAL A 98 -1.32 17.52 7.11
N VAL A 99 -2.15 18.36 7.74
CA VAL A 99 -2.77 19.54 7.15
C VAL A 99 -1.70 20.64 7.03
N ALA A 100 -0.93 20.54 5.95
CA ALA A 100 0.02 21.54 5.49
C ALA A 100 -0.36 22.03 4.09
N THR A 101 0.39 23.00 3.56
CA THR A 101 0.22 23.47 2.17
C THR A 101 1.53 23.27 1.40
N PRO A 102 1.65 22.21 0.57
CA PRO A 102 0.66 21.15 0.33
C PRO A 102 0.54 20.15 1.50
N ALA A 103 -0.56 19.40 1.55
CA ALA A 103 -0.77 18.37 2.55
C ALA A 103 0.27 17.25 2.39
N VAL A 104 0.74 16.70 3.52
CA VAL A 104 1.81 15.69 3.53
C VAL A 104 1.23 14.38 4.02
N ALA A 105 1.08 13.40 3.13
CA ALA A 105 0.70 12.05 3.51
C ALA A 105 1.76 11.46 4.44
N GLN A 106 1.34 10.89 5.58
CA GLN A 106 2.20 10.22 6.56
C GLN A 106 2.06 8.70 6.52
N GLU A 107 0.84 8.21 6.30
CA GLU A 107 0.53 6.79 6.19
C GLU A 107 -0.47 6.57 5.05
N ILE A 108 -0.21 5.58 4.22
CA ILE A 108 -1.17 5.05 3.24
C ILE A 108 -1.33 3.57 3.50
N THR A 109 -2.56 3.17 3.83
CA THR A 109 -2.95 1.79 4.03
C THR A 109 -4.00 1.40 2.99
N ALA A 110 -3.86 0.25 2.34
CA ALA A 110 -4.90 -0.31 1.48
C ALA A 110 -5.11 -1.80 1.71
N THR A 111 -6.37 -2.24 1.63
CA THR A 111 -6.77 -3.65 1.62
C THR A 111 -7.33 -3.99 0.25
N LEU A 112 -6.79 -5.02 -0.39
CA LEU A 112 -7.23 -5.56 -1.67
C LEU A 112 -7.69 -6.99 -1.44
N THR A 113 -8.89 -7.33 -1.88
CA THR A 113 -9.53 -8.63 -1.67
C THR A 113 -10.10 -9.14 -2.98
N GLN A 114 -9.68 -10.33 -3.43
CA GLN A 114 -10.31 -11.07 -4.51
C GLN A 114 -10.90 -12.34 -3.95
N ASP A 115 -12.18 -12.58 -4.23
CA ASP A 115 -12.91 -13.72 -3.70
C ASP A 115 -13.78 -14.30 -4.81
N ASN A 116 -13.51 -15.56 -5.16
CA ASN A 116 -14.30 -16.35 -6.08
C ASN A 116 -14.30 -17.82 -5.62
N PRO A 117 -15.20 -18.68 -6.15
CA PRO A 117 -15.37 -20.04 -5.66
C PRO A 117 -14.12 -20.93 -5.68
N LEU A 118 -13.11 -20.61 -6.50
CA LEU A 118 -11.88 -21.39 -6.64
C LEU A 118 -10.69 -20.79 -5.89
N PHE A 119 -10.77 -19.51 -5.54
CA PHE A 119 -9.64 -18.72 -5.09
C PHE A 119 -10.05 -17.54 -4.21
N PHE A 120 -9.38 -17.42 -3.08
CA PHE A 120 -9.40 -16.24 -2.24
C PHE A 120 -7.99 -15.64 -2.13
N SER A 121 -7.89 -14.33 -2.24
CA SER A 121 -6.72 -13.58 -1.80
C SER A 121 -7.09 -12.30 -1.09
N GLN A 122 -6.30 -11.96 -0.08
CA GLN A 122 -6.33 -10.66 0.53
C GLN A 122 -4.89 -10.15 0.68
N LYS A 123 -4.68 -8.89 0.34
CA LYS A 123 -3.43 -8.19 0.53
C LYS A 123 -3.70 -6.92 1.32
N ARG A 124 -2.94 -6.71 2.39
CA ARG A 124 -2.87 -5.44 3.09
C ARG A 124 -1.52 -4.83 2.81
N VAL A 125 -1.52 -3.64 2.23
CA VAL A 125 -0.32 -2.84 2.00
C VAL A 125 -0.34 -1.63 2.91
N VAL A 126 0.79 -1.31 3.50
CA VAL A 126 0.98 -0.15 4.38
C VAL A 126 2.28 0.52 3.97
N MET A 127 2.26 1.85 3.94
CA MET A 127 3.39 2.69 3.62
C MET A 127 3.43 3.84 4.61
N HIS A 128 4.61 4.14 5.14
CA HIS A 128 4.84 5.31 5.99
C HIS A 128 5.84 6.26 5.34
N THR A 129 5.71 7.52 5.70
CA THR A 129 6.68 8.54 5.29
C THR A 129 7.15 9.35 6.48
N THR A 130 8.37 9.86 6.38
CA THR A 130 8.89 10.95 7.21
C THR A 130 9.08 12.17 6.33
N ASP A 131 8.49 13.31 6.71
CA ASP A 131 8.52 14.56 5.92
C ASP A 131 8.10 14.39 4.45
N GLY A 132 7.11 13.52 4.22
CA GLY A 132 6.58 13.22 2.87
C GLY A 132 7.48 12.32 2.02
N ARG A 133 8.54 11.75 2.59
CA ARG A 133 9.44 10.78 1.93
C ARG A 133 9.26 9.39 2.52
N LEU A 134 9.21 8.37 1.66
CA LEU A 134 9.06 6.97 2.06
C LEU A 134 10.11 6.58 3.10
N SER A 135 9.66 6.14 4.27
CA SER A 135 10.53 5.62 5.34
C SER A 135 10.53 4.10 5.35
N ASP A 136 9.35 3.50 5.20
CA ASP A 136 9.15 2.06 5.24
C ASP A 136 7.82 1.66 4.61
N TYR A 137 7.73 0.39 4.29
CA TYR A 137 6.54 -0.21 3.72
C TYR A 137 6.40 -1.67 4.13
N GLN A 138 5.16 -2.17 4.10
CA GLN A 138 4.84 -3.55 4.40
C GLN A 138 3.72 -4.05 3.48
N VAL A 139 3.84 -5.32 3.09
CA VAL A 139 2.84 -6.10 2.37
C VAL A 139 2.59 -7.35 3.18
N LYS A 140 1.34 -7.57 3.58
CA LYS A 140 0.88 -8.83 4.17
C LYS A 140 -0.16 -9.45 3.25
N GLY A 141 -0.01 -10.74 2.99
CA GLY A 141 -0.89 -11.46 2.09
C GLY A 141 -1.40 -12.77 2.66
N VAL A 142 -2.63 -13.08 2.32
CA VAL A 142 -3.26 -14.38 2.51
C VAL A 142 -3.77 -14.86 1.17
N GLN A 143 -3.48 -16.10 0.82
CA GLN A 143 -3.97 -16.73 -0.40
C GLN A 143 -4.46 -18.14 -0.10
N LYS A 144 -5.64 -18.49 -0.60
CA LYS A 144 -6.25 -19.81 -0.46
C LYS A 144 -6.80 -20.27 -1.81
N LEU A 145 -6.32 -21.42 -2.26
CA LEU A 145 -6.90 -22.17 -3.37
C LEU A 145 -7.72 -23.32 -2.80
N VAL A 146 -8.79 -23.69 -3.49
CA VAL A 146 -9.56 -24.90 -3.17
C VAL A 146 -8.62 -26.12 -3.24
N LEU A 147 -8.75 -27.04 -2.28
CA LEU A 147 -7.89 -28.23 -2.07
C LEU A 147 -6.46 -28.00 -1.55
N PHE A 148 -6.00 -26.75 -1.40
CA PHE A 148 -4.65 -26.46 -0.91
C PHE A 148 -4.66 -25.73 0.42
N ASP A 149 -3.53 -25.76 1.14
CA ASP A 149 -3.35 -24.99 2.35
C ASP A 149 -3.34 -23.48 2.09
N THR A 150 -3.68 -22.72 3.13
CA THR A 150 -3.61 -21.26 3.08
C THR A 150 -2.15 -20.80 3.14
N LEU A 151 -1.71 -20.08 2.12
CA LEU A 151 -0.44 -19.37 2.12
C LEU A 151 -0.60 -18.03 2.85
N ARG A 152 0.30 -17.76 3.78
CA ARG A 152 0.46 -16.45 4.43
C ARG A 152 1.89 -15.98 4.23
N TYR A 153 2.03 -14.71 3.93
CA TYR A 153 3.34 -14.09 3.74
C TYR A 153 3.34 -12.65 4.23
N SER A 154 4.51 -12.17 4.62
CA SER A 154 4.77 -10.77 4.91
C SER A 154 6.08 -10.37 4.25
N ALA A 155 6.11 -9.20 3.62
CA ALA A 155 7.33 -8.56 3.16
C ALA A 155 7.32 -7.13 3.69
N ALA A 156 8.43 -6.67 4.22
CA ALA A 156 8.60 -5.30 4.67
C ALA A 156 9.96 -4.77 4.22
N GLY A 157 10.05 -3.48 3.98
CA GLY A 157 11.30 -2.81 3.66
C GLY A 157 11.41 -1.51 4.45
N ARG A 158 12.60 -1.24 4.97
CA ARG A 158 12.96 0.02 5.60
C ARG A 158 14.02 0.71 4.76
N VAL A 159 13.75 1.94 4.35
CA VAL A 159 14.70 2.78 3.60
C VAL A 159 15.82 3.20 4.55
N LEU A 160 17.07 3.03 4.12
CA LEU A 160 18.25 3.43 4.89
C LEU A 160 18.69 4.83 4.41
N ASN A 161 18.85 5.76 5.37
CA ASN A 161 19.38 7.09 5.11
C ASN A 161 20.90 7.08 4.92
#